data_AF-A0A482XND0-F1
#
_entry.id   AF-A0A482XND0-F1
#
_cell.length_a   1.000
_cell.length_b   1.000
_cell.length_c   1.000
_cell.angle_alpha   90.00
_cell.angle_beta   90.00
_cell.angle_gamma   90.00
#
_symmetry.space_group_name_H-M   'P 1'
#
loop_
_entity.id
_entity.type
_entity.pdbx_description
1 polymer ?
#
loop_
_entity_poly.entity_id
_entity_poly.type
_entity_poly.pdbx_seq_one_letter_code
_entity_poly.pdbx_strand_id
1 'polypeptide(L)'
;MLSFLHGPLKFLPTISQPLGGVLQRQISTGSSLYFKLTDCFFAEPLKKKRRLDPAIVRAREDRKKRKLEKQIRRKEKGSRQLKPIDECEVPEVLLKDEKKLRVRQVEKLTEQEVIGRVRILKAWAGYRRKQSFNDIQMMDRLMFSQQHALDELRKESEYLYQEAIKIDENLINRTMKGPMKTPPKENYASPDGEYIDTSKKW
;
A
#
# COMPACT_ATOMS: atom_id res chain seq x y z
N MET A 1 16.58 -42.79 8.36
CA MET A 1 17.45 -43.09 7.19
C MET A 1 18.15 -41.81 6.78
N LEU A 2 19.47 -41.93 6.55
CA LEU A 2 20.38 -40.98 5.90
C LEU A 2 20.70 -39.66 6.61
N SER A 3 21.80 -39.75 7.34
CA SER A 3 22.72 -38.74 7.81
C SER A 3 23.51 -38.06 6.70
N PHE A 4 24.04 -36.88 7.05
CA PHE A 4 25.35 -36.31 6.72
C PHE A 4 25.42 -35.01 5.88
N LEU A 5 25.96 -34.00 6.58
CA LEU A 5 27.12 -33.16 6.22
C LEU A 5 27.00 -32.16 5.07
N HIS A 6 26.80 -30.91 5.49
CA HIS A 6 27.40 -29.76 4.82
C HIS A 6 28.92 -29.84 4.98
N GLY A 7 29.62 -30.06 3.87
CA GLY A 7 31.07 -30.15 3.82
C GLY A 7 31.76 -28.78 3.97
N PRO A 8 32.92 -28.73 4.66
CA PRO A 8 33.83 -27.59 4.59
C PRO A 8 34.72 -27.69 3.35
N LEU A 9 34.80 -26.61 2.56
CA LEU A 9 35.81 -26.47 1.52
C LEU A 9 37.18 -26.30 2.18
N LYS A 10 38.02 -27.31 1.94
CA LYS A 10 39.38 -27.46 2.42
C LYS A 10 40.30 -26.53 1.62
N PHE A 11 41.19 -25.86 2.35
CA PHE A 11 42.41 -25.28 1.82
C PHE A 11 43.23 -26.37 1.11
N LEU A 12 43.73 -26.07 -0.09
CA LEU A 12 44.87 -26.77 -0.68
C LEU A 12 46.06 -25.82 -0.85
N PRO A 13 47.29 -26.35 -0.82
CA PRO A 13 48.51 -25.58 -0.57
C PRO A 13 49.39 -25.40 -1.83
N THR A 14 50.46 -24.63 -1.62
CA THR A 14 51.73 -24.66 -2.39
C THR A 14 51.66 -23.96 -3.76
N ILE A 15 52.53 -22.97 -3.99
CA ILE A 15 53.73 -23.00 -4.85
C ILE A 15 54.19 -21.52 -4.84
N SER A 16 55.43 -21.07 -4.78
CA SER A 16 56.78 -21.62 -4.62
C SER A 16 57.64 -20.36 -4.42
N GLN A 17 58.71 -20.47 -3.64
CA GLN A 17 59.75 -19.44 -3.60
C GLN A 17 60.33 -19.21 -5.01
N PRO A 18 60.95 -18.03 -5.24
CA PRO A 18 62.31 -18.10 -5.74
C PRO A 18 63.31 -17.48 -4.77
N LEU A 19 64.34 -18.27 -4.51
CA LEU A 19 65.66 -17.86 -4.07
C LEU A 19 66.20 -16.75 -4.97
N GLY A 20 66.76 -15.71 -4.38
CA GLY A 20 67.35 -14.60 -5.12
C GLY A 20 68.03 -13.61 -4.20
N GLY A 21 68.99 -14.10 -3.40
CA GLY A 21 69.92 -13.23 -2.70
C GLY A 21 70.77 -12.46 -3.71
N VAL A 22 70.60 -11.14 -3.74
CA VAL A 22 71.65 -10.24 -4.22
C VAL A 22 72.02 -9.36 -3.03
N LEU A 23 73.07 -9.80 -2.32
CA LEU A 23 73.81 -8.97 -1.39
C LEU A 23 74.55 -7.90 -2.21
N GLN A 24 73.89 -6.78 -2.48
CA GLN A 24 74.55 -5.62 -3.03
C GLN A 24 75.33 -4.95 -1.90
N ARG A 25 76.65 -5.21 -1.85
CA ARG A 25 77.60 -4.50 -0.98
C ARG A 25 77.57 -3.01 -1.34
N GLN A 26 76.91 -2.20 -0.51
CA GLN A 26 77.06 -0.75 -0.55
C GLN A 26 78.23 -0.35 0.35
N ILE A 27 79.43 -0.28 -0.23
CA ILE A 27 80.57 0.37 0.43
C ILE A 27 80.52 1.85 0.01
N SER A 28 80.14 2.70 0.95
CA SER A 28 80.22 4.16 0.83
C SER A 28 81.40 4.65 1.67
N THR A 29 82.31 5.43 1.08
CA THR A 29 83.47 6.03 1.78
C THR A 29 83.21 7.50 2.15
N GLY A 30 81.95 7.90 2.32
CA GLY A 30 81.56 9.20 2.88
C GLY A 30 81.18 9.09 4.36
N SER A 31 81.22 10.20 5.10
CA SER A 31 80.77 10.23 6.50
C SER A 31 79.33 9.70 6.62
N SER A 32 79.14 8.66 7.42
CA SER A 32 77.86 7.97 7.59
C SER A 32 76.80 8.93 8.13
N LEU A 33 75.96 9.47 7.25
CA LEU A 33 74.74 10.16 7.67
C LEU A 33 73.74 9.09 8.10
N TYR A 34 73.51 9.00 9.41
CA TYR A 34 72.64 8.04 10.08
C TYR A 34 71.15 8.28 9.76
N PHE A 35 70.74 8.13 8.51
CA PHE A 35 69.33 8.21 8.14
C PHE A 35 68.60 6.94 8.60
N LYS A 36 67.67 7.11 9.55
CA LYS A 36 66.75 6.03 9.95
C LYS A 36 65.55 6.05 9.01
N LEU A 37 65.43 5.05 8.14
CA LEU A 37 64.18 4.78 7.42
C LEU A 37 63.14 4.29 8.44
N THR A 38 62.12 5.11 8.69
CA THR A 38 60.92 4.67 9.41
C THR A 38 59.98 4.00 8.41
N ASP A 39 59.54 2.78 8.70
CA ASP A 39 58.57 2.06 7.88
C ASP A 39 57.29 2.89 7.69
N CYS A 40 56.85 3.07 6.44
CA CYS A 40 55.60 3.77 6.13
C CYS A 40 54.40 2.88 6.49
N PHE A 41 53.94 2.94 7.74
CA PHE A 41 52.69 2.29 8.15
C PHE A 41 51.50 3.04 7.53
N PHE A 42 50.94 2.51 6.44
CA PHE A 42 49.78 3.03 5.71
C PHE A 42 48.47 2.94 6.53
N ALA A 43 48.39 3.70 7.64
CA ALA A 43 47.26 3.75 8.56
C ALA A 43 46.81 2.37 9.12
N GLU A 44 47.67 1.36 9.04
CA GLU A 44 47.42 0.09 9.72
C GLU A 44 47.43 0.31 11.24
N PRO A 45 46.46 -0.24 11.99
CA PRO A 45 46.39 -0.01 13.42
C PRO A 45 47.63 -0.59 14.09
N LEU A 46 48.44 0.29 14.67
CA LEU A 46 49.71 -0.02 15.34
C LEU A 46 49.58 -1.04 16.50
N LYS A 47 48.34 -1.35 16.93
CA LYS A 47 48.03 -2.35 17.96
C LYS A 47 46.91 -3.26 17.47
N LYS A 48 47.06 -4.58 17.70
CA LYS A 48 46.06 -5.61 17.39
C LYS A 48 44.70 -5.20 17.95
N LYS A 49 43.70 -5.01 17.08
CA LYS A 49 42.33 -4.64 17.46
C LYS A 49 41.79 -5.68 18.44
N ARG A 50 41.56 -5.26 19.69
CA ARG A 50 41.01 -6.12 20.74
C ARG A 50 39.55 -6.46 20.41
N ARG A 51 39.17 -7.72 20.59
CA ARG A 51 37.77 -8.16 20.48
C ARG A 51 36.96 -7.37 21.52
N LEU A 52 35.89 -6.72 21.09
CA LEU A 52 35.00 -5.99 21.99
C LEU A 52 34.30 -6.96 22.92
N ASP A 53 34.08 -6.54 24.16
CA ASP A 53 33.39 -7.37 25.15
C ASP A 53 31.99 -7.76 24.63
N PRO A 54 31.58 -9.03 24.84
CA PRO A 54 30.29 -9.52 24.37
C PRO A 54 29.10 -8.76 24.97
N ALA A 55 29.28 -8.13 26.15
CA ALA A 55 28.29 -7.24 26.75
C ALA A 55 28.11 -5.93 25.95
N ILE A 56 29.19 -5.36 25.43
CA ILE A 56 29.18 -4.12 24.63
C ILE A 56 28.52 -4.38 23.26
N VAL A 57 28.76 -5.55 22.66
CA VAL A 57 28.13 -5.96 21.40
C VAL A 57 26.62 -6.14 21.58
N ARG A 58 26.19 -6.88 22.61
CA ARG A 58 24.76 -7.06 22.96
C ARG A 58 24.08 -5.72 23.23
N ALA A 59 24.71 -4.83 24.01
CA ALA A 59 24.17 -3.50 24.26
C ALA A 59 24.02 -2.64 22.98
N ARG A 60 24.93 -2.79 22.01
CA ARG A 60 24.82 -2.10 20.70
C ARG A 60 23.68 -2.67 19.87
N GLU A 61 23.49 -3.99 19.86
CA GLU A 61 22.39 -4.66 19.17
C GLU A 61 21.04 -4.29 19.78
N ASP A 62 20.92 -4.29 21.10
CA ASP A 62 19.68 -3.90 21.80
C ASP A 62 19.33 -2.43 21.55
N ARG A 63 20.33 -1.55 21.48
CA ARG A 63 20.13 -0.15 21.06
C ARG A 63 19.59 -0.06 19.62
N LYS A 64 20.08 -0.89 18.70
CA LYS A 64 19.58 -0.94 17.31
C LYS A 64 18.16 -1.49 17.25
N LYS A 65 17.87 -2.59 17.95
CA LYS A 65 16.54 -3.20 18.04
C LYS A 65 15.50 -2.20 18.57
N ARG A 66 15.80 -1.53 19.69
CA ARG A 66 14.91 -0.50 20.27
C ARG A 66 14.67 0.68 19.33
N LYS A 67 15.68 1.08 18.55
CA LYS A 67 15.52 2.15 17.53
C LYS A 67 14.61 1.70 16.39
N LEU A 68 14.82 0.50 15.87
CA LEU A 68 14.00 -0.07 14.79
C LEU A 68 12.56 -0.26 15.26
N GLU A 69 12.35 -0.78 16.46
CA GLU A 69 11.02 -0.97 17.05
C GLU A 69 10.27 0.36 17.18
N LYS A 70 10.93 1.42 17.67
CA LYS A 70 10.32 2.76 17.72
C LYS A 70 9.99 3.31 16.34
N GLN A 71 10.84 3.09 15.35
CA GLN A 71 10.60 3.52 13.97
C GLN A 71 9.42 2.78 13.34
N ILE A 72 9.33 1.46 13.56
CA ILE A 72 8.19 0.63 13.13
C ILE A 72 6.92 1.16 13.78
N ARG A 73 6.87 1.32 15.11
CA ARG A 73 5.70 1.87 15.82
C ARG A 73 5.28 3.25 15.28
N ARG A 74 6.23 4.11 14.93
CA ARG A 74 5.94 5.43 14.34
C ARG A 74 5.36 5.32 12.92
N LYS A 75 5.91 4.44 12.08
CA LYS A 75 5.42 4.20 10.72
C LYS A 75 4.05 3.53 10.71
N GLU A 76 3.82 2.56 11.58
CA GLU A 76 2.51 1.91 11.76
C GLU A 76 1.42 2.90 12.20
N LYS A 77 1.78 3.85 13.08
CA LYS A 77 0.84 4.91 13.47
C LYS A 77 0.47 5.81 12.28
N GLY A 78 1.44 6.12 11.40
CA GLY A 78 1.21 6.90 10.20
C GLY A 78 0.39 6.15 9.15
N SER A 79 0.68 4.87 8.90
CA SER A 79 -0.04 4.06 7.90
C SER A 79 -1.50 3.79 8.27
N ARG A 80 -1.85 3.89 9.56
CA ARG A 80 -3.23 3.77 10.05
C ARG A 80 -4.03 5.06 9.94
N GLN A 81 -3.39 6.20 9.68
CA GLN A 81 -4.12 7.45 9.44
C GLN A 81 -4.75 7.38 8.06
N LEU A 82 -6.08 7.47 8.03
CA LEU A 82 -6.83 7.52 6.77
C LEU A 82 -6.52 8.83 6.07
N LYS A 83 -6.46 8.79 4.73
CA LYS A 83 -6.39 10.00 3.93
C LYS A 83 -7.67 10.83 4.15
N PRO A 84 -7.57 12.16 4.27
CA PRO A 84 -8.75 13.00 4.38
C PRO A 84 -9.61 12.89 3.11
N ILE A 85 -10.93 13.04 3.28
CA ILE A 85 -11.89 13.00 2.18
C ILE A 85 -12.26 14.44 1.83
N ASP A 86 -11.59 14.97 0.80
CA ASP A 86 -11.75 16.37 0.37
C ASP A 86 -13.20 16.75 0.08
N GLU A 87 -14.05 15.83 -0.39
CA GLU A 87 -15.46 16.09 -0.71
C GLU A 87 -16.35 16.24 0.55
N CYS A 88 -15.95 15.64 1.67
CA CYS A 88 -16.69 15.73 2.93
C CYS A 88 -16.35 17.01 3.70
N GLU A 89 -15.17 17.59 3.47
CA GLU A 89 -14.69 18.78 4.16
C GLU A 89 -15.01 20.05 3.36
N VAL A 90 -15.51 21.08 4.04
CA VAL A 90 -15.75 22.36 3.39
C VAL A 90 -14.43 23.13 3.30
N PRO A 91 -14.01 23.60 2.11
CA PRO A 91 -12.79 24.38 1.94
C PRO A 91 -12.77 25.60 2.87
N GLU A 92 -11.65 25.81 3.57
CA GLU A 92 -11.52 26.91 4.55
C GLU A 92 -11.73 28.30 3.94
N VAL A 93 -11.31 28.48 2.68
CA VAL A 93 -11.43 29.74 1.91
C VAL A 93 -12.89 30.18 1.82
N LEU A 94 -13.82 29.24 1.63
CA LEU A 94 -15.25 29.52 1.54
C LEU A 94 -15.84 29.92 2.90
N LEU A 95 -15.30 29.39 4.00
CA LEU A 95 -15.80 29.67 5.34
C LEU A 95 -15.32 31.03 5.88
N LYS A 96 -14.05 31.37 5.66
CA LYS A 96 -13.39 32.54 6.27
C LYS A 96 -13.49 33.79 5.40
N ASP A 97 -13.10 33.71 4.13
CA ASP A 97 -12.84 34.90 3.32
C ASP A 97 -14.01 35.21 2.39
N GLU A 98 -14.48 34.19 1.66
CA GLU A 98 -15.41 34.40 0.54
C GLU A 98 -16.89 34.34 0.94
N LYS A 99 -17.19 33.98 2.19
CA LYS A 99 -18.57 33.79 2.66
C LYS A 99 -19.44 35.03 2.42
N LYS A 100 -18.93 36.22 2.73
CA LYS A 100 -19.69 37.47 2.59
C LYS A 100 -19.93 37.85 1.12
N LEU A 101 -19.00 37.48 0.23
CA LEU A 101 -19.04 37.84 -1.19
C LEU A 101 -19.87 36.86 -2.03
N ARG A 102 -19.88 35.58 -1.66
CA ARG A 102 -20.53 34.50 -2.44
C ARG A 102 -21.91 34.09 -1.93
N VAL A 103 -22.31 34.55 -0.74
CA VAL A 103 -23.65 34.27 -0.20
C VAL A 103 -24.71 35.04 -1.00
N ARG A 104 -25.65 34.30 -1.58
CA ARG A 104 -26.83 34.87 -2.24
C ARG A 104 -27.86 35.24 -1.19
N GLN A 105 -28.45 36.43 -1.32
CA GLN A 105 -29.59 36.82 -0.50
C GLN A 105 -30.80 35.96 -0.91
N VAL A 106 -31.37 35.24 0.06
CA VAL A 106 -32.53 34.37 -0.17
C VAL A 106 -33.78 35.13 0.26
N GLU A 107 -34.70 35.35 -0.67
CA GLU A 107 -36.00 35.93 -0.38
C GLU A 107 -36.85 34.97 0.44
N LYS A 108 -37.72 35.52 1.31
CA LYS A 108 -38.67 34.71 2.07
C LYS A 108 -39.71 34.16 1.11
N LEU A 109 -39.87 32.84 1.12
CA LEU A 109 -40.88 32.15 0.33
C LEU A 109 -42.29 32.61 0.73
N THR A 110 -43.16 32.70 -0.26
CA THR A 110 -44.58 32.94 0.01
C THR A 110 -45.21 31.69 0.64
N GLU A 111 -46.27 31.88 1.44
CA GLU A 111 -46.94 30.76 2.11
C GLU A 111 -47.46 29.71 1.11
N GLN A 112 -47.97 30.17 -0.04
CA GLN A 112 -48.46 29.30 -1.11
C GLN A 112 -47.37 28.39 -1.66
N GLU A 113 -46.15 28.90 -1.87
CA GLU A 113 -45.01 28.11 -2.33
C GLU A 113 -44.56 27.07 -1.29
N VAL A 114 -44.57 27.45 -0.01
CA VAL A 114 -44.24 26.52 1.08
C VAL A 114 -45.24 25.37 1.11
N ILE A 115 -46.54 25.66 1.05
CA ILE A 115 -47.60 24.65 1.00
C ILE A 115 -47.46 23.78 -0.26
N GLY A 116 -47.15 24.37 -1.41
CA GLY A 116 -46.89 23.65 -2.66
C GLY A 116 -45.73 22.66 -2.55
N ARG A 117 -44.60 23.08 -1.97
CA ARG A 117 -43.44 22.20 -1.72
C ARG A 117 -43.79 21.05 -0.77
N VAL A 118 -44.49 21.33 0.33
CA VAL A 118 -44.92 20.30 1.28
C VAL A 118 -45.85 19.28 0.60
N ARG A 119 -46.77 19.73 -0.25
CA ARG A 119 -47.64 18.84 -1.02
C ARG A 119 -46.84 17.91 -1.95
N ILE A 120 -45.87 18.45 -2.68
CA ILE A 120 -44.99 17.67 -3.57
C ILE A 120 -44.18 16.65 -2.77
N LEU A 121 -43.59 17.05 -1.64
CA LEU A 121 -42.81 16.16 -0.78
C LEU A 121 -43.65 15.01 -0.21
N LYS A 122 -44.90 15.29 0.19
CA LYS A 122 -45.84 14.24 0.64
C LYS A 122 -46.17 13.27 -0.49
N ALA A 123 -46.46 13.77 -1.69
CA ALA A 123 -46.72 12.93 -2.86
C ALA A 123 -45.49 12.08 -3.23
N TRP A 124 -44.29 12.67 -3.20
CA TRP A 124 -43.03 11.98 -3.44
C TRP A 124 -42.76 10.89 -2.42
N ALA A 125 -42.98 11.17 -1.13
CA ALA A 125 -42.83 10.18 -0.07
C ALA A 125 -43.77 8.98 -0.27
N GLY A 126 -45.04 9.23 -0.65
CA GLY A 126 -45.99 8.18 -0.99
C GLY A 126 -45.54 7.34 -2.20
N TYR A 127 -45.06 8.00 -3.26
CA TYR A 127 -44.52 7.33 -4.44
C TYR A 127 -43.30 6.45 -4.12
N ARG A 128 -42.32 6.98 -3.38
CA ARG A 128 -41.12 6.23 -2.99
C ARG A 128 -41.44 5.05 -2.08
N ARG A 129 -42.42 5.19 -1.19
CA ARG A 129 -42.93 4.07 -0.38
C ARG A 129 -43.51 2.97 -1.25
N LYS A 130 -44.35 3.32 -2.24
CA LYS A 130 -44.93 2.34 -3.17
C LYS A 130 -43.86 1.63 -3.99
N GLN A 131 -42.87 2.38 -4.49
CA GLN A 131 -41.74 1.80 -5.23
C GLN A 131 -40.96 0.81 -4.36
N SER A 132 -40.55 1.23 -3.17
CA SER A 132 -39.81 0.37 -2.25
C SER A 132 -40.59 -0.88 -1.84
N PHE A 133 -41.90 -0.75 -1.62
CA PHE A 133 -42.75 -1.89 -1.31
C PHE A 133 -42.83 -2.89 -2.47
N ASN A 134 -42.98 -2.41 -3.71
CA ASN A 134 -42.98 -3.27 -4.88
C ASN A 134 -41.64 -3.98 -5.08
N ASP A 135 -40.53 -3.29 -4.82
CA ASP A 135 -39.19 -3.87 -4.92
C ASP A 135 -39.01 -5.00 -3.90
N ILE A 136 -39.44 -4.79 -2.64
CA ILE A 136 -39.41 -5.82 -1.59
C ILE A 136 -40.26 -7.02 -1.98
N GLN A 137 -41.50 -6.79 -2.42
CA GLN A 137 -42.37 -7.88 -2.88
C GLN A 137 -41.78 -8.67 -4.05
N MET A 138 -41.08 -8.00 -4.97
CA MET A 138 -40.39 -8.67 -6.06
C MET A 138 -39.23 -9.53 -5.53
N MET A 139 -38.42 -9.00 -4.61
CA MET A 139 -37.33 -9.77 -3.99
C MET A 139 -37.87 -11.00 -3.25
N ASP A 140 -38.95 -10.85 -2.48
CA ASP A 140 -39.58 -11.98 -1.77
C ASP A 140 -40.02 -13.08 -2.73
N ARG A 141 -40.61 -12.72 -3.87
CA ARG A 141 -41.02 -13.66 -4.92
C ARG A 141 -39.81 -14.37 -5.54
N LEU A 142 -38.75 -13.63 -5.83
CA LEU A 142 -37.51 -14.18 -6.39
C LEU A 142 -36.80 -15.12 -5.41
N MET A 143 -36.77 -14.77 -4.12
CA MET A 143 -36.21 -15.63 -3.07
C MET A 143 -37.04 -16.90 -2.90
N PHE A 144 -38.37 -16.78 -2.91
CA PHE A 144 -39.26 -17.95 -2.83
C PHE A 144 -39.09 -18.87 -4.04
N SER A 145 -39.03 -18.32 -5.26
CA SER A 145 -38.84 -19.13 -6.47
C SER A 145 -37.45 -19.78 -6.50
N GLN A 146 -36.41 -19.08 -6.05
CA GLN A 146 -35.07 -19.65 -5.92
C GLN A 146 -35.05 -20.82 -4.91
N GLN A 147 -35.65 -20.64 -3.74
CA GLN A 147 -35.70 -21.69 -2.71
C GLN A 147 -36.50 -22.90 -3.21
N HIS A 148 -37.68 -22.67 -3.79
CA HIS A 148 -38.49 -23.74 -4.36
C HIS A 148 -37.72 -24.51 -5.44
N ALA A 149 -37.01 -23.82 -6.33
CA ALA A 149 -36.19 -24.47 -7.35
C ALA A 149 -35.06 -25.32 -6.75
N LEU A 150 -34.43 -24.87 -5.66
CA LEU A 150 -33.41 -25.65 -4.94
C LEU A 150 -34.00 -26.88 -4.25
N ASP A 151 -35.19 -26.75 -3.65
CA ASP A 151 -35.87 -27.85 -2.98
C ASP A 151 -36.29 -28.95 -3.98
N GLU A 152 -36.78 -28.56 -5.16
CA GLU A 152 -37.07 -29.50 -6.26
C GLU A 152 -35.79 -30.14 -6.80
N LEU A 153 -34.74 -29.35 -7.06
CA LEU A 153 -33.45 -29.85 -7.53
C LEU A 153 -32.86 -30.89 -6.58
N ARG A 154 -33.03 -30.69 -5.27
CA ARG A 154 -32.56 -31.63 -4.25
C ARG A 154 -33.31 -32.97 -4.29
N LYS A 155 -34.63 -32.94 -4.54
CA LYS A 155 -35.44 -34.16 -4.69
C LYS A 155 -35.03 -34.96 -5.92
N GLU A 156 -34.64 -34.28 -7.01
CA GLU A 156 -34.20 -34.92 -8.24
C GLU A 156 -32.75 -35.44 -8.15
N SER A 157 -31.82 -34.63 -7.63
CA SER A 157 -30.40 -34.97 -7.54
C SER A 157 -29.67 -34.14 -6.46
N GLU A 158 -29.19 -34.81 -5.42
CA GLU A 158 -28.38 -34.22 -4.36
C GLU A 158 -27.01 -33.70 -4.86
N TYR A 159 -26.39 -34.34 -5.85
CA TYR A 159 -25.09 -33.91 -6.39
C TYR A 159 -25.15 -32.50 -7.01
N LEU A 160 -26.12 -32.27 -7.89
CA LEU A 160 -26.35 -30.96 -8.52
C LEU A 160 -26.70 -29.87 -7.50
N TYR A 161 -27.45 -30.21 -6.45
CA TYR A 161 -27.75 -29.28 -5.36
C TYR A 161 -26.48 -28.80 -4.65
N GLN A 162 -25.55 -29.72 -4.36
CA GLN A 162 -24.27 -29.37 -3.73
C GLN A 162 -23.40 -28.47 -4.61
N GLU A 163 -23.39 -28.68 -5.92
CA GLU A 163 -22.70 -27.80 -6.86
C GLU A 163 -23.37 -26.42 -6.94
N ALA A 164 -24.70 -26.36 -7.00
CA ALA A 164 -25.45 -25.11 -7.14
C ALA A 164 -25.33 -24.15 -5.94
N ILE A 165 -25.07 -24.67 -4.73
CA ILE A 165 -24.90 -23.85 -3.51
C ILE A 165 -23.51 -23.22 -3.41
N LYS A 166 -22.52 -23.75 -4.13
CA LYS A 166 -21.16 -23.20 -4.08
C LYS A 166 -21.15 -21.77 -4.61
N ILE A 167 -20.39 -20.92 -3.94
CA ILE A 167 -20.20 -19.53 -4.36
C ILE A 167 -19.31 -19.54 -5.61
N ASP A 168 -19.77 -18.88 -6.68
CA ASP A 168 -18.95 -18.66 -7.87
C ASP A 168 -17.93 -17.54 -7.61
N GLU A 169 -16.64 -17.91 -7.58
CA GLU A 169 -15.53 -16.99 -7.34
C GLU A 169 -15.44 -15.89 -8.41
N ASN A 170 -15.95 -16.15 -9.63
CA ASN A 170 -15.94 -15.18 -10.73
C ASN A 170 -16.85 -13.97 -10.45
N LEU A 171 -17.84 -14.10 -9.55
CA LEU A 171 -18.75 -13.01 -9.20
C LEU A 171 -18.09 -11.94 -8.32
N ILE A 172 -16.99 -12.26 -7.62
CA ILE A 172 -16.36 -11.36 -6.64
C ILE A 172 -15.72 -10.15 -7.32
N ASN A 173 -15.05 -10.35 -8.46
CA ASN A 173 -14.29 -9.31 -9.17
C ASN A 173 -15.04 -8.71 -10.37
N ARG A 174 -16.37 -8.81 -10.39
CA ARG A 174 -17.17 -8.35 -11.52
C ARG A 174 -17.43 -6.85 -11.44
N THR A 175 -16.97 -6.10 -12.44
CA THR A 175 -17.28 -4.67 -12.59
C THR A 175 -18.43 -4.44 -13.57
N MET A 176 -19.46 -3.70 -13.15
CA MET A 176 -20.56 -3.27 -14.02
C MET A 176 -20.61 -1.75 -14.09
N LYS A 177 -20.79 -1.20 -15.29
CA LYS A 177 -21.03 0.24 -15.49
C LYS A 177 -22.53 0.49 -15.43
N GLY A 178 -22.93 1.60 -14.80
CA GLY A 178 -24.33 2.01 -14.74
C GLY A 178 -24.88 2.42 -16.12
N PRO A 179 -26.22 2.53 -16.24
CA PRO A 179 -26.85 3.00 -17.48
C PRO A 179 -26.46 4.46 -17.78
N MET A 180 -26.20 4.74 -19.06
CA MET A 180 -25.91 6.10 -19.54
C MET A 180 -27.20 6.80 -19.96
N LYS A 181 -27.24 8.14 -19.87
CA LYS A 181 -28.38 8.95 -20.34
C LYS A 181 -28.66 8.77 -21.83
N THR A 182 -27.61 8.54 -22.62
CA THR A 182 -27.67 8.36 -24.07
C THR A 182 -26.78 7.18 -24.44
N PRO A 183 -27.22 6.29 -25.35
CA PRO A 183 -26.38 5.20 -25.80
C PRO A 183 -25.14 5.71 -26.56
N PRO A 184 -24.03 4.95 -26.58
CA PRO A 184 -22.84 5.31 -27.34
C PRO A 184 -23.14 5.41 -28.84
N LYS A 185 -22.55 6.41 -29.50
CA LYS A 185 -22.59 6.54 -30.96
C LYS A 185 -21.44 5.75 -31.57
N GLU A 186 -21.75 4.92 -32.57
CA GLU A 186 -20.73 4.19 -33.34
C GLU A 186 -19.82 5.17 -34.10
N ASN A 187 -18.51 4.88 -34.12
CA ASN A 187 -17.48 5.63 -34.84
C ASN A 187 -17.39 7.12 -34.47
N TYR A 188 -17.70 7.47 -33.23
CA TYR A 188 -17.47 8.83 -32.74
C TYR A 188 -15.97 9.09 -32.53
N ALA A 189 -15.38 9.94 -33.37
CA ALA A 189 -14.02 10.43 -33.17
C ALA A 189 -14.03 11.48 -32.05
N SER A 190 -13.63 11.09 -30.85
CA SER A 190 -13.41 12.02 -29.74
C SER A 190 -12.28 13.00 -30.11
N PRO A 191 -12.40 14.30 -29.77
CA PRO A 191 -11.26 15.20 -29.87
C PRO A 191 -10.10 14.72 -29.00
N ASP A 192 -8.88 15.01 -29.44
CA ASP A 192 -7.66 14.66 -28.72
C ASP A 192 -7.45 15.60 -27.51
N GLY A 193 -6.84 15.07 -26.45
CA GLY A 193 -6.60 15.80 -25.21
C GLY A 193 -5.73 15.03 -24.22
N GLU A 194 -4.93 15.76 -23.45
CA GLU A 194 -4.04 15.19 -22.44
C GLU A 194 -4.77 15.06 -21.08
N TYR A 195 -4.63 13.89 -20.44
CA TYR A 195 -5.08 13.67 -19.08
C TYR A 195 -3.91 13.87 -18.10
N ILE A 196 -4.00 14.90 -17.26
CA ILE A 196 -3.04 15.17 -16.19
C ILE A 196 -3.72 14.85 -14.84
N ASP A 197 -3.18 13.85 -14.13
CA ASP A 197 -3.63 13.51 -12.78
C ASP A 197 -3.19 14.60 -11.79
N THR A 198 -4.17 15.34 -11.27
CA THR A 198 -3.98 16.41 -10.29
C THR A 198 -4.33 15.97 -8.86
N SER A 199 -4.43 14.65 -8.62
CA SER A 199 -4.72 14.12 -7.30
C SER A 199 -3.65 14.48 -6.26
N LYS A 200 -4.10 14.90 -5.07
CA LYS A 200 -3.21 15.26 -3.96
C LYS A 200 -2.54 13.99 -3.41
N LYS A 201 -1.22 14.02 -3.27
CA LYS A 201 -0.44 12.96 -2.62
C LYS A 201 -0.35 13.26 -1.11
N TRP A 202 -0.83 12.33 -0.30
CA TRP A 202 -0.88 12.38 1.17
C TRP A 202 0.01 11.29 1.77
#